data_AF-A0A368NPS0-F1
#
_entry.id   AF-A0A368NPS0-F1
#
_cell.length_a   1.000
_cell.length_b   1.000
_cell.length_c   1.000
_cell.angle_alpha   90.00
_cell.angle_beta   90.00
_cell.angle_gamma   90.00
#
_symmetry.space_group_name_H-M   'P 1'
#
loop_
_entity.id
_entity.type
_entity.pdbx_description
1 polymer ?
#
loop_
_entity_poly.entity_id
_entity_poly.type
_entity_poly.pdbx_seq_one_letter_code
_entity_poly.pdbx_strand_id
1 'polypeptide(L)' 'MLSRKLVTAGVIIGGLAAALVMFIAWQYSPQCEFDCEGNVDWRNLLMLGGVSFLQVFVFVVCLVLFIRAIKRL' A
#
# COMPACT_ATOMS: atom_id res chain seq x y z
N MET A 1 -4.14 -17.17 14.51
CA MET A 1 -4.59 -15.95 15.21
C MET A 1 -3.75 -14.78 14.72
N LEU A 2 -4.40 -13.75 14.15
CA LEU A 2 -3.72 -12.56 13.64
C LEU A 2 -3.25 -11.73 14.86
N SER A 3 -1.94 -11.64 15.08
CA SER A 3 -1.40 -10.91 16.23
C SER A 3 -1.49 -9.41 16.00
N ARG A 4 -1.82 -8.61 17.02
CA ARG A 4 -1.82 -7.13 16.93
C ARG A 4 -0.54 -6.59 16.30
N LYS A 5 0.63 -7.11 16.67
CA LYS A 5 1.94 -6.74 16.09
C LYS A 5 2.02 -6.95 14.57
N LEU A 6 1.40 -8.02 14.04
CA LEU A 6 1.38 -8.29 12.60
C LEU A 6 0.46 -7.32 11.88
N VAL A 7 -0.71 -7.01 12.46
CA VAL A 7 -1.61 -6.00 11.91
C VAL A 7 -0.93 -4.64 11.87
N THR A 8 -0.31 -4.22 12.98
CA THR A 8 0.42 -2.94 13.05
C THR A 8 1.55 -2.88 12.02
N ALA A 9 2.36 -3.94 11.90
CA ALA A 9 3.42 -4.00 10.90
C ALA A 9 2.87 -3.92 9.46
N GLY A 10 1.80 -4.67 9.17
CA GLY A 10 1.13 -4.63 7.87
C GLY A 10 0.59 -3.24 7.54
N VAL A 11 -0.04 -2.55 8.49
CA VAL A 11 -0.55 -1.19 8.31
C VAL A 11 0.58 -0.21 8.04
N ILE A 12 1.69 -0.28 8.78
CA ILE A 12 2.84 0.62 8.59
C ILE A 12 3.46 0.38 7.21
N ILE A 13 3.77 -0.88 6.86
CA ILE A 13 4.41 -1.22 5.59
C ILE A 13 3.48 -0.89 4.41
N GLY A 14 2.20 -1.23 4.50
CA GLY A 14 1.20 -0.88 3.49
C GLY A 14 1.05 0.63 3.33
N GLY A 15 1.03 1.38 4.44
CA GLY A 15 0.92 2.84 4.43
C GLY A 15 2.12 3.52 3.77
N LEU A 16 3.34 3.05 4.08
CA LEU A 16 4.56 3.53 3.44
C LEU A 16 4.57 3.24 1.94
N ALA A 17 4.15 2.04 1.53
CA ALA A 17 4.05 1.69 0.12
C ALA A 17 3.01 2.55 -0.62
N ALA A 18 1.84 2.77 -0.02
CA ALA A 18 0.82 3.66 -0.58
C ALA A 18 1.33 5.09 -0.75
N ALA A 19 1.98 5.64 0.28
CA ALA A 19 2.57 6.98 0.22
C ALA A 19 3.63 7.09 -0.87
N LEU A 20 4.50 6.07 -1.01
CA LEU A 20 5.52 6.04 -2.05
C LEU A 20 4.89 5.97 -3.46
N VAL A 21 3.89 5.11 -3.68
CA VAL A 21 3.22 5.00 -4.98
C VAL A 21 2.49 6.30 -5.34
N MET A 22 1.77 6.89 -4.38
CA MET A 22 1.12 8.19 -4.59
C MET A 22 2.15 9.29 -4.90
N PHE A 23 3.28 9.32 -4.20
CA PHE A 23 4.34 10.29 -4.46
C PHE A 23 4.91 10.15 -5.89
N ILE A 24 5.19 8.92 -6.32
CA ILE A 24 5.67 8.65 -7.68
C ILE A 24 4.60 9.03 -8.72
N ALA A 25 3.35 8.65 -8.50
CA ALA A 25 2.25 8.97 -9.40
C ALA A 25 2.02 10.48 -9.52
N TRP A 26 2.15 11.23 -8.44
CA TRP A 26 2.06 12.69 -8.47
C TRP A 26 3.23 13.31 -9.25
N GLN A 27 4.47 12.88 -9.02
CA GLN A 27 5.65 13.47 -9.65
C GLN A 27 5.84 13.08 -11.12
N TYR A 28 5.38 11.89 -11.52
CA TYR A 28 5.72 11.29 -12.81
C TYR A 28 4.50 10.92 -13.66
N SER A 29 3.36 11.59 -13.51
CA SER A 29 2.19 11.36 -14.38
C SER A 29 2.24 12.21 -15.65
N PRO A 30 2.57 11.65 -16.83
CA PRO A 30 2.56 12.41 -18.07
C PRO A 30 1.13 12.66 -18.61
N GLN A 31 0.10 12.03 -18.03
CA GLN A 31 -1.25 11.97 -18.59
C GLN A 31 -2.26 12.88 -17.88
N CYS A 32 -1.82 13.82 -17.04
CA CYS A 32 -2.70 14.66 -16.21
C CYS A 32 -3.70 13.87 -15.32
N GLU A 33 -3.46 12.58 -15.09
CA GLU A 33 -4.40 11.68 -14.40
C GLU A 33 -4.45 11.91 -12.88
N PHE A 34 -3.35 12.43 -12.32
CA PHE A 34 -3.17 12.62 -10.87
C PHE A 34 -2.89 14.08 -10.49
N ASP A 35 -2.25 14.84 -11.38
CA ASP A 35 -2.00 16.28 -11.24
C ASP A 35 -2.01 16.91 -12.63
N CYS A 36 -2.70 18.04 -12.78
CA CYS A 36 -2.71 18.83 -14.00
C CYS A 36 -2.72 20.32 -13.67
N GLU A 37 -1.74 21.06 -14.17
CA GLU A 37 -1.61 22.53 -13.96
C GLU A 37 -1.66 22.94 -12.47
N GLY A 38 -1.13 22.09 -11.58
CA GLY A 38 -1.12 22.33 -10.14
C GLY A 38 -2.43 21.99 -9.42
N ASN A 39 -3.39 21.38 -10.12
CA ASN A 39 -4.60 20.82 -9.52
C ASN A 39 -4.46 19.30 -9.37
N VAL A 40 -4.58 18.81 -8.14
CA VAL A 40 -4.43 17.39 -7.79
C VAL A 40 -5.78 16.69 -7.84
N ASP A 41 -5.87 15.60 -8.63
CA ASP A 41 -7.01 14.68 -8.55
C ASP A 41 -6.84 13.74 -7.36
N TRP A 42 -7.30 14.20 -6.20
CA TRP A 42 -7.26 13.44 -4.96
C TRP A 42 -8.03 12.12 -5.04
N ARG A 43 -9.07 12.02 -5.88
CA ARG A 43 -9.86 10.81 -5.98
C ARG A 43 -9.03 9.69 -6.61
N ASN A 44 -8.39 9.98 -7.75
CA ASN A 44 -7.51 9.01 -8.41
C ASN A 44 -6.28 8.70 -7.56
N LEU A 45 -5.67 9.71 -6.96
CA LEU A 45 -4.48 9.54 -6.14
C LEU A 45 -4.76 8.69 -4.89
N LEU A 46 -5.86 8.94 -4.18
CA LEU A 46 -6.27 8.15 -3.02
C LEU A 46 -6.73 6.75 -3.41
N MET A 47 -7.37 6.58 -4.58
CA MET A 47 -7.75 5.26 -5.08
C MET A 47 -6.51 4.41 -5.37
N LEU A 48 -5.50 4.97 -6.04
CA LEU A 48 -4.23 4.32 -6.31
C LEU A 48 -3.49 3.97 -5.00
N GLY A 49 -3.43 4.93 -4.06
CA GLY A 49 -2.86 4.70 -2.73
C GLY A 49 -3.57 3.60 -1.96
N GLY A 50 -4.91 3.60 -1.96
CA GLY A 50 -5.73 2.60 -1.28
C GLY A 50 -5.54 1.19 -1.85
N VAL A 51 -5.49 1.05 -3.17
CA VAL A 51 -5.23 -0.24 -3.83
C VAL A 51 -3.82 -0.73 -3.48
N SER A 52 -2.82 0.16 -3.54
CA SER A 52 -1.43 -0.16 -3.20
C SER A 52 -1.28 -0.59 -1.74
N PHE A 53 -1.94 0.13 -0.83
CA PHE A 53 -2.01 -0.21 0.59
C PHE A 53 -2.56 -1.62 0.79
N LEU A 54 -3.73 -1.91 0.21
CA LEU A 54 -4.43 -3.17 0.41
C LEU A 54 -3.60 -4.34 -0.12
N GLN A 55 -3.00 -4.19 -1.30
CA GLN A 55 -2.16 -5.21 -1.92
C GLN A 55 -0.96 -5.56 -1.03
N VAL A 56 -0.23 -4.56 -0.54
CA VAL A 56 0.94 -4.76 0.32
C VAL A 56 0.55 -5.29 1.69
N PHE A 57 -0.52 -4.78 2.29
CA PHE A 57 -1.05 -5.26 3.56
C PHE A 57 -1.38 -6.76 3.51
N VAL A 58 -2.14 -7.17 2.49
CA VAL A 58 -2.52 -8.58 2.27
C VAL A 58 -1.27 -9.43 2.06
N PHE A 59 -0.33 -8.97 1.24
CA PHE A 59 0.92 -9.69 0.98
C PHE A 59 1.72 -9.94 2.27
N VAL A 60 1.93 -8.91 3.10
CA VAL A 60 2.66 -9.03 4.37
C VAL A 60 1.97 -10.00 5.34
N VAL A 61 0.64 -9.90 5.46
CA VAL A 61 -0.14 -10.79 6.33
C VAL A 61 -0.03 -12.24 5.85
N CYS A 62 -0.24 -12.49 4.56
CA CYS A 62 -0.14 -13.83 3.97
C CYS A 62 1.27 -14.42 4.12
N LEU A 63 2.31 -13.62 3.84
CA LEU A 63 3.71 -14.05 3.96
C LEU A 63 4.04 -14.51 5.39
N VAL A 64 3.64 -13.74 6.40
CA VAL A 64 3.92 -14.08 7.80
C VAL A 64 3.12 -15.29 8.25
N LEU A 65 1.87 -15.43 7.81
CA LEU A 65 1.07 -16.63 8.09
C LEU A 65 1.67 -17.88 7.44
N PHE A 66 2.16 -17.75 6.20
CA PHE A 66 2.84 -18.82 5.48
C PHE A 66 4.13 -19.28 6.19
N ILE A 67 4.99 -18.33 6.60
CA ILE A 67 6.21 -18.64 7.37
C ILE A 67 5.86 -19.35 8.69
N ARG A 68 4.80 -18.90 9.39
CA ARG A 68 4.35 -19.55 10.63
C ARG A 68 3.80 -20.95 10.38
N ALA A 69 3.19 -21.22 9.24
CA ALA A 69 2.71 -22.55 8.88
C ALA A 69 3.89 -23.51 8.63
N ILE A 70 4.91 -23.06 7.88
CA ILE A 70 6.13 -23.85 7.63
C ILE A 70 6.85 -24.18 8.93
N LYS A 71 7.02 -23.22 9.84
CA LYS A 71 7.71 -23.46 11.12
C LYS A 71 6.98 -24.40 12.09
N ARG A 72 5.72 -24.75 11.81
CA ARG A 72 4.91 -25.67 12.61
C ARG A 72 4.91 -27.10 12.07
N LEU A 73 5.41 -27.29 10.85
CA LEU A 73 5.69 -28.60 10.24
C LEU A 73 7.08 -29.06 10.69
#